data_AF-A0A950B4Q3-F1
#
_entry.id   AF-A0A950B4Q3-F1
#
_cell.length_a   1.000
_cell.length_b   1.000
_cell.length_c   1.000
_cell.angle_alpha   90.00
_cell.angle_beta   90.00
_cell.angle_gamma   90.00
#
_symmetry.space_group_name_H-M   'P 1'
#
loop_
_entity.id
_entity.type
_entity.pdbx_description
1 polymer ?
#
loop_
_entity_poly.entity_id
_entity_poly.type
_entity_poly.pdbx_seq_one_letter_code
_entity_poly.pdbx_strand_id
1 'polypeptide(L)' 'QAAAQIYVASSGFGVSREHVVQTLAAPESRFSVWPEQLMEYVDFLYMVGTIKARPHTWNDMFVPMLGAFRPS' A
#
# COMPACT_ATOMS: atom_id res chain seq x y z
N GLN A 1 -15.96 11.72 -3.55
CA GLN A 1 -17.03 10.73 -3.80
C GLN A 1 -16.76 9.78 -4.99
N ALA A 2 -15.99 10.19 -6.01
CA ALA A 2 -15.63 9.30 -7.13
C ALA A 2 -14.78 8.09 -6.71
N ALA A 3 -13.81 8.28 -5.80
CA ALA A 3 -12.93 7.21 -5.31
C ALA A 3 -13.69 6.04 -4.64
N ALA A 4 -14.73 6.34 -3.84
CA ALA A 4 -15.55 5.31 -3.20
C ALA A 4 -16.36 4.48 -4.21
N GLN A 5 -16.82 5.10 -5.30
CA GLN A 5 -17.54 4.38 -6.37
C GLN A 5 -16.61 3.43 -7.13
N ILE A 6 -15.37 3.84 -7.38
CA ILE A 6 -14.35 2.99 -8.00
C ILE A 6 -14.06 1.77 -7.10
N TYR A 7 -13.93 1.97 -5.79
CA TYR A 7 -13.68 0.89 -4.83
C TYR A 7 -14.83 -0.13 -4.75
N VAL A 8 -16.09 0.33 -4.74
CA VAL A 8 -17.25 -0.57 -4.76
C VAL A 8 -17.30 -1.36 -6.06
N ALA A 9 -17.02 -0.72 -7.20
CA ALA A 9 -17.02 -1.38 -8.49
C ALA A 9 -15.88 -2.41 -8.64
N SER A 10 -14.73 -2.19 -8.00
CA SER A 10 -13.56 -3.07 -8.11
C SER A 10 -13.48 -4.16 -7.02
N SER A 11 -14.13 -3.98 -5.87
CA SER A 11 -14.00 -4.90 -4.74
C SER A 11 -14.85 -6.17 -4.86
N GLY A 12 -15.88 -6.20 -5.71
CA GLY A 12 -16.71 -7.39 -5.95
C GLY A 12 -17.59 -7.83 -4.76
N PHE A 13 -17.46 -7.17 -3.61
CA PHE A 13 -18.29 -7.40 -2.42
C PHE A 13 -19.48 -6.41 -2.43
N GLY A 14 -20.67 -6.90 -2.09
CA GLY A 14 -21.90 -6.11 -1.97
C GLY A 14 -21.90 -5.20 -0.74
N VAL A 15 -20.92 -4.32 -0.61
CA VAL A 15 -20.81 -3.34 0.47
C VAL A 15 -21.49 -2.06 -0.01
N SER A 16 -22.43 -1.53 0.78
CA SER A 16 -23.14 -0.30 0.43
C SER A 16 -22.17 0.88 0.39
N ARG A 17 -22.42 1.83 -0.52
CA ARG A 17 -21.59 3.01 -0.73
C ARG A 17 -21.43 3.83 0.56
N GLU A 18 -22.48 3.91 1.36
CA GLU A 18 -22.52 4.63 2.64
C GLU A 18 -21.52 4.01 3.63
N HIS A 19 -21.42 2.68 3.66
CA HIS A 19 -20.50 1.96 4.52
C HIS A 19 -19.03 2.14 4.09
N VAL A 20 -18.78 2.16 2.78
CA VAL A 20 -17.44 2.45 2.23
C VAL A 20 -17.03 3.90 2.55
N VAL A 21 -17.93 4.87 2.39
CA VAL A 21 -17.64 6.27 2.73
C VAL A 21 -17.38 6.44 4.22
N GLN A 22 -18.13 5.78 5.10
CA GLN A 22 -17.87 5.80 6.55
C GLN A 22 -16.53 5.17 6.90
N THR A 23 -16.15 4.06 6.25
CA THR A 23 -14.86 3.39 6.47
C THR A 23 -13.69 4.25 5.99
N LEU A 24 -13.81 4.86 4.81
CA LEU A 24 -12.80 5.78 4.27
C LEU A 24 -12.71 7.11 5.04
N ALA A 25 -13.81 7.52 5.68
CA ALA A 25 -13.86 8.71 6.53
C ALA A 25 -13.43 8.42 7.98
N ALA A 26 -13.25 7.15 8.36
CA ALA A 26 -12.77 6.79 9.68
C ALA A 26 -11.32 7.28 9.85
N PRO A 27 -10.99 8.00 10.94
CA PRO A 27 -9.66 8.57 11.16
C PRO A 27 -8.55 7.51 11.27
N GLU A 28 -8.94 6.27 11.57
CA GLU A 28 -8.06 5.09 11.64
C GLU A 28 -7.60 4.62 10.24
N SER A 29 -8.31 4.99 9.17
CA SER A 29 -8.00 4.59 7.79
C SER A 29 -7.19 5.68 7.09
N ARG A 30 -5.89 5.78 7.38
CA ARG A 30 -4.98 6.65 6.64
C ARG A 30 -4.48 5.98 5.37
N PHE A 31 -4.79 6.60 4.23
CA PHE A 31 -4.18 6.25 2.95
C PHE A 31 -2.97 7.17 2.74
N SER A 32 -1.78 6.58 2.71
CA SER A 32 -0.54 7.27 2.42
C SER A 32 0.14 6.64 1.21
N VAL A 33 0.75 7.48 0.38
CA VAL A 33 1.66 7.03 -0.69
C VAL A 33 3.03 6.63 -0.12
N TRP A 34 3.31 7.02 1.13
CA TRP A 34 4.51 6.66 1.85
C TRP A 34 4.20 5.46 2.74
N PRO A 35 4.92 4.35 2.61
CA PRO A 35 4.68 3.18 3.44
C PRO A 35 5.26 3.41 4.84
N GLU A 36 4.44 3.88 5.77
CA GLU A 36 4.88 4.37 7.11
C GLU A 36 5.54 3.28 7.96
N GLN A 37 5.06 2.04 7.91
CA GLN A 37 5.53 0.93 8.77
C GLN A 37 6.42 -0.08 8.03
N LEU A 38 6.67 0.12 6.74
CA LEU A 38 7.36 -0.89 5.94
C LEU A 38 8.81 -1.08 6.38
N MET A 39 9.51 -0.01 6.73
CA MET A 39 10.91 -0.13 7.16
C MET A 39 11.04 -0.89 8.49
N GLU A 40 10.07 -0.76 9.40
CA GLU A 40 10.02 -1.55 10.65
C GLU A 40 9.87 -3.04 10.36
N TYR A 41 9.04 -3.39 9.38
CA TYR A 41 8.91 -4.79 8.94
C TYR A 41 10.19 -5.31 8.27
N VAL A 42 10.83 -4.50 7.43
CA VAL A 42 12.13 -4.82 6.82
C VAL A 42 13.21 -5.04 7.89
N ASP A 43 13.21 -4.22 8.95
CA ASP A 43 14.11 -4.37 10.09
C ASP A 43 13.91 -5.70 10.80
N PHE A 44 12.66 -6.08 11.06
CA PHE A 44 12.33 -7.39 11.62
C PHE A 44 12.84 -8.54 10.74
N LEU A 45 12.56 -8.49 9.43
CA LEU A 45 12.96 -9.52 8.48
C LEU A 45 14.49 -9.67 8.39
N TYR A 46 15.23 -8.57 8.48
CA TYR A 46 16.69 -8.61 8.51
C TYR A 46 17.20 -9.19 9.84
N MET A 47 16.62 -8.76 10.97
CA MET A 47 16.98 -9.23 12.31
C MET A 47 16.80 -10.75 12.46
N VAL A 48 15.71 -11.32 11.96
CA VAL A 48 15.46 -12.77 12.02
C VAL A 48 16.17 -13.55 10.90
N GLY A 49 16.92 -12.86 10.04
CA GLY A 49 17.76 -13.46 9.00
C GLY A 49 17.02 -13.94 7.76
N THR A 50 15.73 -13.58 7.60
CA THR A 50 14.91 -13.88 6.41
C THR A 50 15.48 -13.19 5.17
N ILE A 51 15.85 -11.91 5.29
CA ILE A 51 16.57 -11.18 4.23
C ILE A 51 18.03 -10.99 4.61
N LYS A 52 18.92 -11.06 3.63
CA LYS A 52 20.38 -10.93 3.84
C LYS A 52 20.90 -9.51 3.65
N ALA A 53 20.16 -8.67 2.93
CA ALA A 53 20.50 -7.28 2.70
C ALA A 53 19.33 -6.41 3.16
N ARG A 54 19.65 -5.38 3.93
CA ARG A 54 18.69 -4.36 4.38
C ARG A 54 18.71 -3.19 3.39
N PRO A 55 17.59 -2.88 2.71
CA PRO A 55 17.44 -1.65 1.93
C PRO A 55 17.69 -0.40 2.78
N HIS A 56 18.25 0.65 2.17
CA HIS A 56 18.46 1.92 2.89
C HIS A 56 17.15 2.70 2.99
N THR A 57 16.36 2.66 1.92
CA THR A 57 15.03 3.27 1.85
C THR A 57 14.03 2.31 1.18
N TRP A 58 12.73 2.53 1.40
CA TRP A 58 11.69 1.73 0.73
C TRP A 58 11.77 1.86 -0.79
N ASN A 59 12.18 3.02 -1.32
CA ASN A 59 12.32 3.26 -2.76
C ASN A 59 13.24 2.24 -3.43
N ASP A 60 14.32 1.84 -2.75
CA ASP A 60 15.30 0.89 -3.27
C ASP A 60 14.66 -0.47 -3.62
N MET A 61 13.54 -0.80 -2.99
CA MET A 61 12.83 -2.08 -3.19
C MET A 61 11.88 -2.07 -4.39
N PHE A 62 11.28 -0.92 -4.74
CA PHE A 62 10.18 -0.87 -5.72
C PHE A 62 10.47 0.00 -6.95
N VAL A 63 11.30 1.02 -6.82
CA VAL A 63 11.66 1.92 -7.94
C VAL A 63 12.43 1.20 -9.07
N PRO A 64 13.30 0.21 -8.82
CA PRO A 64 13.97 -0.51 -9.91
C PRO A 64 12.98 -1.13 -10.93
N MET A 65 11.79 -1.54 -10.50
CA MET A 65 10.77 -2.09 -11.40
C MET A 65 10.13 -1.03 -12.30
N LEU A 66 10.12 0.25 -11.86
CA LEU A 66 9.62 1.35 -12.68
C LEU A 66 10.58 1.68 -13.84
N GLY A 67 11.88 1.47 -13.68
CA GLY A 67 12.85 1.63 -14.77
C GLY A 67 12.70 0.58 -15.88
N ALA A 68 12.11 -0.58 -15.57
CA ALA A 68 11.78 -1.62 -16.54
C ALA A 68 10.42 -1.40 -17.24
N PHE A 69 9.61 -0.44 -16.78
CA PHE A 69 8.34 -0.11 -17.40
C PHE A 69 8.57 0.58 -18.74
N ARG A 70 8.28 -0.14 -19.83
CA ARG A 70 8.20 0.42 -21.19
C ARG A 70 6.72 0.58 -21.53
N PRO A 71 6.22 1.80 -21.78
CA PRO A 71 4.87 1.98 -22.29
C PRO A 71 4.78 1.36 -23.69
N SER A 72 3.77 0.54 -23.92
CA SER A 72 3.39 -0.01 -25.23
C SER A 72 2.69 1.03 -26.08
#